data_AF-A0A0Q5L7P0-F1
#
_entry.id   AF-A0A0Q5L7P0-F1
#
_cell.length_a   1.000
_cell.length_b   1.000
_cell.length_c   1.000
_cell.angle_alpha   90.00
_cell.angle_beta   90.00
_cell.angle_gamma   90.00
#
_symmetry.space_group_name_H-M   'P 1'
#
loop_
_entity.id
_entity.type
_entity.pdbx_description
1 polymer ?
#
loop_
_entity_poly.entity_id
_entity_poly.type
_entity_poly.pdbx_seq_one_letter_code
_entity_poly.pdbx_strand_id
1 'polypeptide(L)'
;MAFALALGGATAAVAEDADPPAAAGTISGTVTRGDDGSAVAGVGVSASGDAGGWGYATTDADGRYTIEALADDSYVISFMPDGTDLKREYWQNTSDYDAATRIVIAGANAEAGIDAALERGGAIVGAVTRADDGSAVVGAGIQALDERNEIVGQTESDASGAYSLDGLPAGAYRVRFGSPDPALVSEYWKDSYSWDGATLVVVAGTESVTAVDAQLDGVGYVSGTVTKSADGSPVRAAVLLYDVNNSVEDPYVDTDSEGNYRIAVIPGTYRVLFHAYETGVLEEYWEGTREWDDATFVTVGSNEEIEGISAELEVVSTVSGTVTLDSDEGHDVVVEAWADGALVRSTEADPASGAYTLNVPEGTYVLKASATFPGSTTTAAPQYFDGVSTAAEATPVVAVGRSTLTGIDFDLVAVTAPIVDPAPALTISAPSVRAGGVITVSGTGFVPGESIAFELHSDPIALGSLVADADGRIGGTLRIPASAAVGSHTLVALRGGVPLQTSATLQVTAAVVTGAAVEGAAVSPPRGLAATGGELPTTALLTGLFLALAGTVLVRRRRAHS
;
A
#
# COMPACT_ATOMS: atom_id res chain seq x y z
N MET A 1 25.69 -70.48 0.71
CA MET A 1 26.38 -70.59 2.01
C MET A 1 25.30 -70.60 3.07
N ALA A 2 25.14 -71.73 3.76
CA ALA A 2 24.05 -71.96 4.71
C ALA A 2 24.33 -71.25 6.05
N PHE A 3 23.30 -70.70 6.68
CA PHE A 3 23.22 -70.60 8.13
C PHE A 3 21.75 -70.70 8.56
N ALA A 4 21.45 -71.72 9.34
CA ALA A 4 20.27 -71.80 10.18
C ALA A 4 20.72 -71.53 11.62
N LEU A 5 19.98 -70.74 12.40
CA LEU A 5 19.74 -71.02 13.81
C LEU A 5 18.71 -70.08 14.46
N ALA A 6 17.99 -70.69 15.40
CA ALA A 6 17.40 -70.16 16.65
C ALA A 6 15.94 -69.71 16.63
N LEU A 7 15.11 -70.67 17.07
CA LEU A 7 13.83 -70.46 17.75
C LEU A 7 14.02 -69.59 19.01
N GLY A 8 13.21 -68.54 19.13
CA GLY A 8 12.91 -67.85 20.38
C GLY A 8 11.40 -67.86 20.58
N GLY A 9 10.94 -68.51 21.66
CA GLY A 9 9.52 -68.63 21.98
C GLY A 9 8.89 -67.28 22.31
N ALA A 10 7.77 -66.98 21.66
CA ALA A 10 6.85 -65.96 22.09
C ALA A 10 5.64 -66.63 22.73
N THR A 11 5.42 -66.28 23.99
CA THR A 11 4.24 -66.52 24.80
C THR A 11 2.95 -66.23 24.01
N ALA A 12 2.01 -67.17 24.06
CA ALA A 12 0.66 -66.99 23.54
C ALA A 12 -0.01 -65.78 24.22
N ALA A 13 -0.10 -64.67 23.49
CA ALA A 13 -1.07 -63.64 23.78
C ALA A 13 -2.44 -64.19 23.38
N VAL A 14 -3.37 -64.10 24.33
CA VAL A 14 -4.79 -64.39 24.14
C VAL A 14 -5.25 -63.56 22.94
N ALA A 15 -5.78 -64.23 21.91
CA ALA A 15 -6.50 -63.57 20.85
C ALA A 15 -7.72 -62.89 21.49
N GLU A 16 -7.63 -61.58 21.64
CA GLU A 16 -8.80 -60.73 21.82
C GLU A 16 -9.67 -60.94 20.58
N ASP A 17 -10.95 -61.18 20.82
CA ASP A 17 -12.00 -61.41 19.83
C ASP A 17 -11.86 -60.34 18.72
N ALA A 18 -11.30 -60.72 17.58
CA ALA A 18 -11.38 -59.88 16.40
C ALA A 18 -12.84 -59.91 15.99
N ASP A 19 -13.52 -58.77 16.12
CA ASP A 19 -14.83 -58.53 15.52
C ASP A 19 -14.80 -59.13 14.09
N PRO A 20 -15.78 -59.96 13.68
CA PRO A 20 -15.82 -60.45 12.30
C PRO A 20 -15.68 -59.23 11.37
N PRO A 21 -14.91 -59.33 10.26
CA PRO A 21 -14.72 -58.19 9.38
C PRO A 21 -16.10 -57.62 9.07
N ALA A 22 -16.28 -56.33 9.40
CA ALA A 22 -17.52 -55.63 9.17
C ALA A 22 -18.00 -55.99 7.77
N ALA A 23 -19.25 -56.45 7.68
CA ALA A 23 -19.84 -56.90 6.43
C ALA A 23 -19.61 -55.79 5.39
N ALA A 24 -18.73 -56.03 4.41
CA ALA A 24 -18.26 -54.98 3.54
C ALA A 24 -19.08 -55.01 2.24
N GLY A 25 -19.65 -53.88 1.88
CA GLY A 25 -20.49 -53.77 0.70
C GLY A 25 -19.70 -53.79 -0.59
N THR A 26 -20.43 -53.90 -1.70
CA THR A 26 -19.87 -53.89 -3.05
C THR A 26 -20.71 -52.99 -3.96
N ILE A 27 -20.06 -52.37 -4.94
CA ILE A 27 -20.72 -51.60 -6.01
C ILE A 27 -20.24 -52.16 -7.35
N SER A 28 -21.17 -52.52 -8.23
CA SER A 28 -20.85 -53.11 -9.53
C SER A 28 -21.67 -52.52 -10.67
N GLY A 29 -21.08 -52.55 -11.87
CA GLY A 29 -21.70 -52.02 -13.08
C GLY A 29 -20.88 -52.29 -14.33
N THR A 30 -21.28 -51.64 -15.41
CA THR A 30 -20.66 -51.68 -16.71
C THR A 30 -20.40 -50.27 -17.25
N VAL A 31 -19.32 -50.11 -18.00
CA VAL A 31 -19.01 -48.88 -18.73
C VAL A 31 -19.01 -49.16 -20.21
N THR A 32 -19.78 -48.36 -20.94
CA THR A 32 -19.93 -48.44 -22.39
C THR A 32 -19.67 -47.09 -23.04
N ARG A 33 -19.45 -47.07 -24.35
CA ARG A 33 -19.41 -45.82 -25.11
C ARG A 33 -20.84 -45.38 -25.41
N GLY A 34 -21.14 -44.11 -25.20
CA GLY A 34 -22.46 -43.55 -25.46
C GLY A 34 -22.84 -43.47 -26.94
N ASP A 35 -21.86 -43.48 -27.86
CA ASP A 35 -22.09 -43.34 -29.31
C ASP A 35 -22.45 -44.66 -30.00
N ASP A 36 -21.85 -45.79 -29.60
CA ASP A 36 -22.07 -47.09 -30.24
C ASP A 36 -22.42 -48.25 -29.28
N GLY A 37 -22.39 -48.02 -27.96
CA GLY A 37 -22.69 -49.00 -26.93
C GLY A 37 -21.62 -50.07 -26.73
N SER A 38 -20.44 -49.94 -27.34
CA SER A 38 -19.34 -50.87 -27.13
C SER A 38 -18.78 -50.76 -25.70
N ALA A 39 -18.25 -51.86 -25.17
CA ALA A 39 -17.66 -51.90 -23.83
C ALA A 39 -16.35 -51.10 -23.77
N VAL A 40 -16.13 -50.41 -22.64
CA VAL A 40 -14.90 -49.63 -22.40
C VAL A 40 -14.09 -50.28 -21.30
N ALA A 41 -12.92 -50.80 -21.67
CA ALA A 41 -11.97 -51.39 -20.74
C ALA A 41 -11.00 -50.33 -20.18
N GLY A 42 -10.46 -50.58 -18.99
CA GLY A 42 -9.43 -49.72 -18.41
C GLY A 42 -9.93 -48.44 -17.74
N VAL A 43 -11.24 -48.23 -17.63
CA VAL A 43 -11.82 -47.06 -16.96
C VAL A 43 -11.61 -47.20 -15.47
N GLY A 44 -10.97 -46.20 -14.85
CA GLY A 44 -10.88 -46.11 -13.40
C GLY A 44 -12.24 -45.75 -12.82
N VAL A 45 -12.76 -46.57 -11.91
CA VAL A 45 -14.02 -46.32 -11.23
C VAL A 45 -13.75 -46.17 -9.74
N SER A 46 -14.03 -45.00 -9.18
CA SER A 46 -13.80 -44.72 -7.76
C SER A 46 -15.10 -44.47 -7.03
N ALA A 47 -15.22 -44.96 -5.80
CA ALA A 47 -16.25 -44.59 -4.85
C ALA A 47 -15.63 -43.71 -3.75
N SER A 48 -16.13 -42.48 -3.59
CA SER A 48 -15.69 -41.54 -2.55
C SER A 48 -16.83 -41.27 -1.57
N GLY A 49 -16.63 -41.63 -0.31
CA GLY A 49 -17.63 -41.58 0.75
C GLY A 49 -17.59 -40.28 1.57
N ASP A 50 -18.76 -39.82 2.02
CA ASP A 50 -18.91 -38.60 2.82
C ASP A 50 -18.19 -38.69 4.20
N ALA A 51 -18.03 -39.89 4.76
CA ALA A 51 -17.28 -40.14 6.01
C ALA A 51 -15.81 -40.54 5.76
N GLY A 52 -15.33 -40.39 4.52
CA GLY A 52 -13.95 -40.74 4.13
C GLY A 52 -13.77 -42.20 3.71
N GLY A 53 -14.86 -42.96 3.54
CA GLY A 53 -14.81 -44.25 2.86
C GLY A 53 -14.27 -44.09 1.43
N TRP A 54 -13.49 -45.05 0.96
CA TRP A 54 -12.95 -45.01 -0.40
C TRP A 54 -12.80 -46.40 -0.98
N GLY A 55 -13.10 -46.54 -2.28
CA GLY A 55 -12.88 -47.76 -3.02
C GLY A 55 -12.60 -47.49 -4.49
N TYR A 56 -11.98 -48.46 -5.15
CA TYR A 56 -11.56 -48.33 -6.55
C TYR A 56 -11.63 -49.66 -7.28
N ALA A 57 -11.96 -49.61 -8.57
CA ALA A 57 -11.87 -50.71 -9.51
C ALA A 57 -11.48 -50.19 -10.90
N THR A 58 -11.09 -51.10 -11.78
CA THR A 58 -10.87 -50.80 -13.20
C THR A 58 -11.77 -51.70 -14.03
N THR A 59 -12.37 -51.17 -15.09
CA THR A 59 -13.22 -51.98 -15.97
C THR A 59 -12.41 -53.03 -16.73
N ASP A 60 -12.96 -54.24 -16.84
CA ASP A 60 -12.38 -55.33 -17.62
C ASP A 60 -12.64 -55.17 -19.13
N ALA A 61 -12.21 -56.15 -19.93
CA ALA A 61 -12.39 -56.14 -21.39
C ALA A 61 -13.86 -56.11 -21.86
N ASP A 62 -14.79 -56.55 -21.00
CA ASP A 62 -16.24 -56.49 -21.24
C ASP A 62 -16.87 -55.22 -20.63
N GLY A 63 -16.05 -54.29 -20.13
CA GLY A 63 -16.48 -53.04 -19.51
C GLY A 63 -17.02 -53.21 -18.09
N ARG A 64 -16.93 -54.40 -17.49
CA ARG A 64 -17.48 -54.67 -16.14
C ARG A 64 -16.52 -54.23 -15.06
N TYR A 65 -17.05 -53.75 -13.94
CA TYR A 65 -16.28 -53.48 -12.74
C TYR A 65 -17.03 -53.91 -11.48
N THR A 66 -16.27 -54.19 -10.42
CA THR A 66 -16.77 -54.38 -9.06
C THR A 66 -15.81 -53.71 -8.09
N ILE A 67 -16.30 -52.71 -7.36
CA ILE A 67 -15.62 -52.15 -6.19
C ILE A 67 -16.02 -53.00 -4.99
N GLU A 68 -15.03 -53.61 -4.34
CA GLU A 68 -15.22 -54.48 -3.19
C GLU A 68 -14.84 -53.78 -1.88
N ALA A 69 -15.21 -54.40 -0.77
CA ALA A 69 -14.78 -54.02 0.58
C ALA A 69 -15.15 -52.58 1.01
N LEU A 70 -16.30 -52.07 0.56
CA LEU A 70 -16.78 -50.74 0.95
C LEU A 70 -17.36 -50.77 2.36
N ALA A 71 -16.92 -49.85 3.20
CA ALA A 71 -17.50 -49.61 4.52
C ALA A 71 -18.87 -48.91 4.41
N ASP A 72 -19.63 -48.91 5.49
CA ASP A 72 -20.89 -48.16 5.60
C ASP A 72 -20.63 -46.66 5.38
N ASP A 73 -21.10 -46.13 4.26
CA ASP A 73 -20.96 -44.71 3.89
C ASP A 73 -21.94 -44.34 2.76
N SER A 74 -21.99 -43.05 2.43
CA SER A 74 -22.68 -42.52 1.25
C SER A 74 -21.66 -42.13 0.19
N TYR A 75 -21.60 -42.86 -0.92
CA TYR A 75 -20.57 -42.76 -1.93
C TYR A 75 -21.01 -42.00 -3.18
N VAL A 76 -20.16 -41.10 -3.65
CA VAL A 76 -20.17 -40.57 -5.03
C VAL A 76 -19.30 -41.49 -5.91
N ILE A 77 -19.85 -41.92 -7.05
CA ILE A 77 -19.14 -42.80 -8.00
C ILE A 77 -18.65 -41.98 -9.19
N SER A 78 -17.35 -42.04 -9.45
CA SER A 78 -16.70 -41.39 -10.59
C SER A 78 -16.19 -42.41 -11.61
N PHE A 79 -16.26 -42.05 -12.88
CA PHE A 79 -15.74 -42.81 -14.01
C PHE A 79 -14.66 -41.98 -14.71
N MET A 80 -13.42 -42.45 -14.67
CA MET A 80 -12.22 -41.76 -15.17
C MET A 80 -11.61 -42.57 -16.33
N PRO A 81 -11.97 -42.27 -17.59
CA PRO A 81 -11.48 -42.99 -18.76
C PRO A 81 -10.16 -42.38 -19.29
N ASP A 82 -9.18 -42.22 -18.40
CA ASP A 82 -7.90 -41.55 -18.70
C ASP A 82 -7.20 -42.16 -19.93
N GLY A 83 -6.64 -41.32 -20.79
CA GLY A 83 -5.96 -41.75 -22.02
C GLY A 83 -6.90 -42.18 -23.15
N THR A 84 -8.19 -41.87 -23.06
CA THR A 84 -9.18 -42.09 -24.14
C THR A 84 -9.81 -40.78 -24.60
N ASP A 85 -10.63 -40.83 -25.64
CA ASP A 85 -11.43 -39.71 -26.14
C ASP A 85 -12.78 -39.54 -25.43
N LEU A 86 -13.01 -40.25 -24.33
CA LEU A 86 -14.25 -40.21 -23.56
C LEU A 86 -14.14 -39.24 -22.38
N LYS A 87 -15.26 -38.57 -22.04
CA LYS A 87 -15.32 -37.67 -20.90
C LYS A 87 -15.41 -38.43 -19.60
N ARG A 88 -14.73 -37.90 -18.57
CA ARG A 88 -15.02 -38.28 -17.18
C ARG A 88 -16.41 -37.80 -16.77
N GLU A 89 -17.08 -38.57 -15.94
CA GLU A 89 -18.36 -38.19 -15.32
C GLU A 89 -18.56 -38.89 -13.97
N TYR A 90 -19.49 -38.37 -13.18
CA TYR A 90 -20.08 -39.07 -12.06
C TYR A 90 -21.35 -39.80 -12.51
N TRP A 91 -21.71 -40.84 -11.76
CA TRP A 91 -22.87 -41.66 -12.07
C TRP A 91 -24.14 -40.83 -12.29
N GLN A 92 -24.92 -41.23 -13.31
CA GLN A 92 -26.07 -40.50 -13.86
C GLN A 92 -25.72 -39.21 -14.62
N ASN A 93 -24.62 -39.23 -15.39
CA ASN A 93 -24.27 -38.23 -16.40
C ASN A 93 -24.14 -36.80 -15.85
N THR A 94 -23.49 -36.65 -14.70
CA THR A 94 -23.17 -35.33 -14.12
C THR A 94 -21.66 -35.13 -14.02
N SER A 95 -21.18 -33.94 -14.33
CA SER A 95 -19.79 -33.54 -14.14
C SER A 95 -19.55 -32.78 -12.83
N ASP A 96 -20.62 -32.51 -12.09
CA ASP A 96 -20.58 -31.80 -10.82
C ASP A 96 -20.65 -32.80 -9.65
N TYR A 97 -19.58 -32.82 -8.85
CA TYR A 97 -19.45 -33.68 -7.67
C TYR A 97 -20.55 -33.41 -6.64
N ASP A 98 -20.91 -32.15 -6.42
CA ASP A 98 -21.88 -31.77 -5.39
C ASP A 98 -23.31 -32.15 -5.81
N ALA A 99 -23.58 -32.13 -7.12
CA ALA A 99 -24.84 -32.59 -7.71
C ALA A 99 -24.90 -34.12 -7.91
N ALA A 100 -23.81 -34.86 -7.67
CA ALA A 100 -23.76 -36.29 -7.93
C ALA A 100 -24.70 -37.08 -7.03
N THR A 101 -25.40 -38.04 -7.63
CA THR A 101 -26.25 -38.96 -6.88
C THR A 101 -25.39 -39.87 -6.02
N ARG A 102 -25.69 -39.91 -4.72
CA ARG A 102 -24.96 -40.74 -3.75
C ARG A 102 -25.60 -42.11 -3.57
N ILE A 103 -24.75 -43.12 -3.42
CA ILE A 103 -25.13 -44.51 -3.16
C ILE A 103 -24.81 -44.84 -1.71
N VAL A 104 -25.82 -45.25 -0.94
CA VAL A 104 -25.63 -45.63 0.46
C VAL A 104 -25.30 -47.12 0.56
N ILE A 105 -24.13 -47.43 1.10
CA ILE A 105 -23.75 -48.80 1.47
C ILE A 105 -23.93 -48.96 2.98
N ALA A 106 -24.54 -50.08 3.39
CA ALA A 106 -24.74 -50.44 4.79
C ALA A 106 -24.60 -51.95 4.98
N GLY A 107 -23.65 -52.41 5.77
CA GLY A 107 -23.24 -53.81 5.86
C GLY A 107 -22.78 -54.40 4.52
N ALA A 108 -22.91 -55.72 4.35
CA ALA A 108 -22.53 -56.42 3.11
C ALA A 108 -23.55 -56.25 1.97
N ASN A 109 -24.12 -55.06 1.83
CA ASN A 109 -25.00 -54.73 0.72
C ASN A 109 -24.22 -54.77 -0.61
N ALA A 110 -24.81 -55.40 -1.62
CA ALA A 110 -24.28 -55.40 -2.97
C ALA A 110 -25.19 -54.55 -3.86
N GLU A 111 -24.70 -53.37 -4.26
CA GLU A 111 -25.36 -52.50 -5.21
C GLU A 111 -24.85 -52.80 -6.62
N ALA A 112 -25.78 -52.97 -7.56
CA ALA A 112 -25.49 -53.37 -8.93
C ALA A 112 -26.27 -52.52 -9.92
N GLY A 113 -25.84 -52.50 -11.19
CA GLY A 113 -26.45 -51.69 -12.24
C GLY A 113 -26.05 -50.21 -12.16
N ILE A 114 -24.90 -49.93 -11.54
CA ILE A 114 -24.30 -48.61 -11.50
C ILE A 114 -23.54 -48.41 -12.81
N ASP A 115 -24.29 -48.40 -13.92
CA ASP A 115 -23.73 -48.37 -15.27
C ASP A 115 -23.44 -46.93 -15.74
N ALA A 116 -22.48 -46.78 -16.65
CA ALA A 116 -22.17 -45.52 -17.34
C ALA A 116 -22.05 -45.71 -18.85
N ALA A 117 -22.50 -44.72 -19.60
CA ALA A 117 -22.42 -44.67 -21.06
C ALA A 117 -21.67 -43.39 -21.46
N LEU A 118 -20.33 -43.47 -21.43
CA LEU A 118 -19.46 -42.31 -21.53
C LEU A 118 -19.50 -41.70 -22.94
N GLU A 119 -19.76 -40.40 -23.00
CA GLU A 119 -19.74 -39.66 -24.27
C GLU A 119 -18.33 -39.22 -24.65
N ARG A 120 -18.10 -39.02 -25.96
CA ARG A 120 -16.85 -38.44 -26.46
C ARG A 120 -16.68 -37.00 -26.01
N GLY A 121 -15.46 -36.65 -25.63
CA GLY A 121 -14.96 -35.30 -25.34
C GLY A 121 -14.41 -34.60 -26.57
N GLY A 122 -14.13 -33.31 -26.41
CA GLY A 122 -13.22 -32.57 -27.27
C GLY A 122 -11.77 -32.87 -26.92
N ALA A 123 -10.86 -32.21 -27.63
CA ALA A 123 -9.43 -32.39 -27.41
C ALA A 123 -8.67 -31.07 -27.48
N ILE A 124 -7.49 -31.03 -26.87
CA ILE A 124 -6.50 -29.97 -27.03
C ILE A 124 -5.24 -30.59 -27.62
N VAL A 125 -4.75 -30.03 -28.73
CA VAL A 125 -3.66 -30.60 -29.52
C VAL A 125 -2.61 -29.52 -29.79
N GLY A 126 -1.35 -29.88 -29.61
CA GLY A 126 -0.21 -29.00 -29.89
C GLY A 126 1.12 -29.72 -29.77
N ALA A 127 2.18 -28.93 -29.65
CA ALA A 127 3.52 -29.39 -29.39
C ALA A 127 4.22 -28.58 -28.30
N VAL A 128 5.15 -29.22 -27.59
CA VAL A 128 6.02 -28.62 -26.59
C VAL A 128 7.46 -28.67 -27.09
N THR A 129 8.08 -27.50 -27.19
CA THR A 129 9.46 -27.34 -27.67
C THR A 129 10.26 -26.46 -26.70
N ARG A 130 11.60 -26.48 -26.80
CA ARG A 130 12.45 -25.55 -26.07
C ARG A 130 12.54 -24.22 -26.80
N ALA A 131 12.53 -23.11 -26.05
CA ALA A 131 12.61 -21.77 -26.62
C ALA A 131 13.99 -21.44 -27.25
N ASP A 132 15.07 -22.06 -26.76
CA ASP A 132 16.45 -21.75 -27.15
C ASP A 132 16.84 -22.33 -28.52
N ASP A 133 16.46 -23.58 -28.79
CA ASP A 133 16.87 -24.30 -30.01
C ASP A 133 15.70 -24.92 -30.80
N GLY A 134 14.48 -24.83 -30.29
CA GLY A 134 13.27 -25.40 -30.91
C GLY A 134 13.20 -26.93 -30.86
N SER A 135 14.07 -27.59 -30.09
CA SER A 135 14.04 -29.05 -29.93
C SER A 135 12.77 -29.48 -29.18
N ALA A 136 12.32 -30.71 -29.45
CA ALA A 136 11.16 -31.29 -28.79
C ALA A 136 11.42 -31.51 -27.29
N VAL A 137 10.44 -31.16 -26.45
CA VAL A 137 10.43 -31.56 -25.04
C VAL A 137 9.59 -32.82 -24.92
N VAL A 138 10.26 -33.95 -24.65
CA VAL A 138 9.62 -35.26 -24.49
C VAL A 138 9.18 -35.45 -23.04
N GLY A 139 7.96 -35.95 -22.82
CA GLY A 139 7.44 -36.18 -21.48
C GLY A 139 7.08 -34.91 -20.72
N ALA A 140 6.84 -33.79 -21.42
CA ALA A 140 6.23 -32.62 -20.81
C ALA A 140 4.81 -32.99 -20.38
N GLY A 141 4.45 -32.66 -19.14
CA GLY A 141 3.11 -32.92 -18.62
C GLY A 141 2.16 -31.81 -19.04
N ILE A 142 1.14 -32.12 -19.84
CA ILE A 142 0.10 -31.18 -20.24
C ILE A 142 -1.12 -31.42 -19.37
N GLN A 143 -1.63 -30.37 -18.71
CA GLN A 143 -2.80 -30.43 -17.86
C GLN A 143 -3.82 -29.37 -18.29
N ALA A 144 -5.10 -29.74 -18.39
CA ALA A 144 -6.21 -28.82 -18.52
C ALA A 144 -6.87 -28.61 -17.16
N LEU A 145 -6.80 -27.38 -16.64
CA LEU A 145 -7.35 -27.00 -15.34
C LEU A 145 -8.61 -26.15 -15.49
N ASP A 146 -9.66 -26.47 -14.72
CA ASP A 146 -10.89 -25.70 -14.70
C ASP A 146 -10.78 -24.42 -13.84
N GLU A 147 -11.88 -23.69 -13.66
CA GLU A 147 -11.89 -22.46 -12.85
C GLU A 147 -11.61 -22.68 -11.36
N ARG A 148 -11.73 -23.92 -10.87
CA ARG A 148 -11.50 -24.33 -9.47
C ARG A 148 -10.10 -24.92 -9.28
N ASN A 149 -9.22 -24.81 -10.27
CA ASN A 149 -7.88 -25.41 -10.26
C ASN A 149 -7.91 -26.95 -10.20
N GLU A 150 -9.00 -27.56 -10.68
CA GLU A 150 -9.09 -29.01 -10.81
C GLU A 150 -8.48 -29.46 -12.14
N ILE A 151 -7.62 -30.48 -12.10
CA ILE A 151 -7.12 -31.12 -13.33
C ILE A 151 -8.24 -31.97 -13.92
N VAL A 152 -8.80 -31.50 -15.03
CA VAL A 152 -9.91 -32.18 -15.73
C VAL A 152 -9.40 -33.24 -16.70
N GLY A 153 -8.20 -33.04 -17.24
CA GLY A 153 -7.50 -34.00 -18.07
C GLY A 153 -6.01 -33.74 -18.11
N GLN A 154 -5.23 -34.78 -18.37
CA GLN A 154 -3.79 -34.69 -18.49
C GLN A 154 -3.24 -35.68 -19.52
N THR A 155 -2.11 -35.33 -20.11
CA THR A 155 -1.36 -36.16 -21.07
C THR A 155 0.12 -35.79 -21.01
N GLU A 156 0.96 -36.50 -21.76
CA GLU A 156 2.37 -36.18 -21.92
C GLU A 156 2.71 -35.98 -23.40
N SER A 157 3.69 -35.11 -23.68
CA SER A 157 4.25 -34.97 -25.02
C SER A 157 5.08 -36.19 -25.43
N ASP A 158 4.99 -36.57 -26.69
CA ASP A 158 5.70 -37.70 -27.26
C ASP A 158 7.15 -37.38 -27.65
N ALA A 159 7.84 -38.32 -28.30
CA ALA A 159 9.24 -38.16 -28.72
C ALA A 159 9.47 -37.02 -29.73
N SER A 160 8.43 -36.53 -30.40
CA SER A 160 8.44 -35.38 -31.29
C SER A 160 8.00 -34.08 -30.62
N GLY A 161 7.65 -34.14 -29.32
CA GLY A 161 7.09 -33.02 -28.56
C GLY A 161 5.61 -32.81 -28.80
N ALA A 162 4.99 -33.57 -29.71
CA ALA A 162 3.56 -33.48 -29.99
C ALA A 162 2.74 -34.08 -28.84
N TYR A 163 1.56 -33.53 -28.58
CA TYR A 163 0.64 -34.08 -27.60
C TYR A 163 -0.81 -34.00 -28.10
N SER A 164 -1.64 -34.90 -27.59
CA SER A 164 -3.10 -34.85 -27.71
C SER A 164 -3.68 -35.09 -26.33
N LEU A 165 -4.41 -34.08 -25.84
CA LEU A 165 -5.18 -34.16 -24.60
C LEU A 165 -6.64 -34.37 -24.98
N ASP A 166 -7.07 -35.62 -24.98
CA ASP A 166 -8.39 -36.04 -25.44
C ASP A 166 -9.40 -36.18 -24.28
N GLY A 167 -10.68 -36.35 -24.62
CA GLY A 167 -11.71 -36.66 -23.63
C GLY A 167 -12.17 -35.48 -22.77
N LEU A 168 -11.88 -34.25 -23.18
CA LEU A 168 -12.27 -33.07 -22.39
C LEU A 168 -13.75 -32.75 -22.54
N PRO A 169 -14.48 -32.51 -21.43
CA PRO A 169 -15.80 -31.87 -21.49
C PRO A 169 -15.75 -30.51 -22.20
N ALA A 170 -16.91 -30.02 -22.65
CA ALA A 170 -16.99 -28.66 -23.17
C ALA A 170 -16.78 -27.68 -22.01
N GLY A 171 -15.89 -26.71 -22.18
CA GLY A 171 -15.49 -25.82 -21.10
C GLY A 171 -14.34 -24.90 -21.48
N ALA A 172 -13.98 -24.02 -20.56
CA ALA A 172 -12.82 -23.16 -20.67
C ALA A 172 -11.75 -23.62 -19.67
N TYR A 173 -10.53 -23.83 -20.16
CA TYR A 173 -9.45 -24.42 -19.39
C TYR A 173 -8.21 -23.53 -19.40
N ARG A 174 -7.50 -23.47 -18.28
CA ARG A 174 -6.09 -23.08 -18.27
C ARG A 174 -5.28 -24.30 -18.65
N VAL A 175 -4.46 -24.19 -19.68
CA VAL A 175 -3.57 -25.29 -20.09
C VAL A 175 -2.19 -25.03 -19.49
N ARG A 176 -1.73 -25.94 -18.64
CA ARG A 176 -0.41 -25.90 -18.01
C ARG A 176 0.52 -26.90 -18.69
N PHE A 177 1.73 -26.46 -18.97
CA PHE A 177 2.84 -27.23 -19.50
C PHE A 177 3.90 -27.40 -18.41
N GLY A 178 3.97 -28.59 -17.83
CA GLY A 178 4.96 -28.98 -16.84
C GLY A 178 6.23 -29.50 -17.51
N SER A 179 7.37 -28.90 -17.17
CA SER A 179 8.66 -29.38 -17.66
C SER A 179 9.10 -30.66 -16.91
N PRO A 180 9.60 -31.68 -17.61
CA PRO A 180 10.30 -32.82 -17.00
C PRO A 180 11.78 -32.51 -16.71
N ASP A 181 12.31 -31.41 -17.26
CA ASP A 181 13.68 -30.96 -17.16
C ASP A 181 13.75 -29.75 -16.19
N PRO A 182 14.48 -29.85 -15.07
CA PRO A 182 14.59 -28.75 -14.11
C PRO A 182 15.31 -27.51 -14.67
N ALA A 183 15.97 -27.61 -15.82
CA ALA A 183 16.55 -26.46 -16.51
C ALA A 183 15.53 -25.66 -17.33
N LEU A 184 14.29 -26.15 -17.48
CA LEU A 184 13.22 -25.43 -18.17
C LEU A 184 12.13 -25.00 -17.20
N VAL A 185 11.47 -23.91 -17.54
CA VAL A 185 10.38 -23.32 -16.78
C VAL A 185 9.05 -23.95 -17.19
N SER A 186 8.23 -24.29 -16.19
CA SER A 186 6.84 -24.69 -16.43
C SER A 186 5.96 -23.46 -16.55
N GLU A 187 4.97 -23.49 -17.46
CA GLU A 187 4.16 -22.33 -17.79
C GLU A 187 2.71 -22.69 -18.10
N TYR A 188 1.86 -21.69 -18.15
CA TYR A 188 0.56 -21.77 -18.81
C TYR A 188 0.68 -21.30 -20.25
N TRP A 189 -0.27 -21.74 -21.09
CA TRP A 189 -0.30 -21.40 -22.50
C TRP A 189 -0.12 -19.89 -22.77
N LYS A 190 0.73 -19.59 -23.77
CA LYS A 190 1.19 -18.25 -24.16
C LYS A 190 2.06 -17.57 -23.10
N ASP A 191 3.12 -18.26 -22.69
CA ASP A 191 4.22 -17.71 -21.89
C ASP A 191 3.73 -17.02 -20.60
N SER A 192 2.72 -17.61 -19.97
CA SER A 192 2.14 -17.09 -18.74
C SER A 192 2.58 -17.92 -17.54
N TYR A 193 3.32 -17.31 -16.61
CA TYR A 193 3.81 -17.98 -15.40
C TYR A 193 2.89 -17.82 -14.18
N SER A 194 1.72 -17.19 -14.35
CA SER A 194 0.76 -16.98 -13.28
C SER A 194 -0.60 -17.56 -13.63
N TRP A 195 -1.33 -17.96 -12.59
CA TRP A 195 -2.70 -18.47 -12.70
C TRP A 195 -3.65 -17.40 -13.26
N ASP A 196 -3.58 -16.18 -12.73
CA ASP A 196 -4.48 -15.09 -13.11
C ASP A 196 -4.16 -14.49 -14.49
N GLY A 197 -2.90 -14.59 -14.93
CA GLY A 197 -2.47 -14.17 -16.27
C GLY A 197 -2.76 -15.18 -17.39
N ALA A 198 -3.09 -16.43 -17.04
CA ALA A 198 -3.22 -17.51 -18.01
C ALA A 198 -4.38 -17.29 -19.00
N THR A 199 -4.09 -17.44 -20.29
CA THR A 199 -5.12 -17.40 -21.34
C THR A 199 -5.95 -18.69 -21.34
N LEU A 200 -7.28 -18.55 -21.36
CA LEU A 200 -8.18 -19.71 -21.41
C LEU A 200 -8.28 -20.31 -22.82
N VAL A 201 -8.22 -21.64 -22.88
CA VAL A 201 -8.51 -22.45 -24.07
C VAL A 201 -9.95 -22.96 -23.96
N VAL A 202 -10.79 -22.65 -24.95
CA VAL A 202 -12.21 -23.04 -24.96
C VAL A 202 -12.41 -24.27 -25.84
N VAL A 203 -12.83 -25.38 -25.22
CA VAL A 203 -13.22 -26.62 -25.92
C VAL A 203 -14.72 -26.60 -26.14
N ALA A 204 -15.15 -26.67 -27.40
CA ALA A 204 -16.56 -26.68 -27.78
C ALA A 204 -17.01 -28.08 -28.21
N GLY A 205 -17.88 -28.71 -27.43
CA GLY A 205 -18.45 -30.02 -27.76
C GLY A 205 -17.38 -31.11 -27.84
N THR A 206 -17.26 -31.75 -29.01
CA THR A 206 -16.31 -32.84 -29.30
C THR A 206 -15.20 -32.42 -30.27
N GLU A 207 -15.03 -31.13 -30.50
CA GLU A 207 -14.04 -30.61 -31.44
C GLU A 207 -12.64 -30.56 -30.81
N SER A 208 -11.61 -30.67 -31.66
CA SER A 208 -10.21 -30.50 -31.25
C SER A 208 -9.81 -29.03 -31.40
N VAL A 209 -9.25 -28.46 -30.34
CA VAL A 209 -8.56 -27.17 -30.37
C VAL A 209 -7.09 -27.42 -30.68
N THR A 210 -6.64 -27.01 -31.86
CA THR A 210 -5.27 -27.24 -32.34
C THR A 210 -4.38 -26.01 -32.16
N ALA A 211 -3.07 -26.17 -32.33
CA ALA A 211 -2.07 -25.10 -32.24
C ALA A 211 -2.03 -24.45 -30.84
N VAL A 212 -2.28 -25.27 -29.81
CA VAL A 212 -2.06 -24.90 -28.41
C VAL A 212 -0.62 -25.30 -28.06
N ASP A 213 0.33 -24.66 -28.73
CA ASP A 213 1.75 -24.98 -28.61
C ASP A 213 2.40 -24.24 -27.44
N ALA A 214 3.51 -24.77 -26.92
CA ALA A 214 4.34 -24.15 -25.89
C ALA A 214 5.83 -24.19 -26.27
N GLN A 215 6.54 -23.12 -25.92
CA GLN A 215 7.98 -22.98 -26.08
C GLN A 215 8.58 -22.74 -24.70
N LEU A 216 8.94 -23.82 -24.01
CA LEU A 216 9.43 -23.74 -22.64
C LEU A 216 10.76 -23.01 -22.60
N ASP A 217 10.78 -21.92 -21.85
CA ASP A 217 11.98 -21.15 -21.58
C ASP A 217 12.94 -21.90 -20.66
N GLY A 218 14.23 -21.61 -20.83
CA GLY A 218 15.24 -22.04 -19.88
C GLY A 218 15.24 -21.17 -18.63
N VAL A 219 15.56 -21.77 -17.49
CA VAL A 219 15.72 -21.06 -16.22
C VAL A 219 16.86 -20.05 -16.35
N GLY A 220 16.58 -18.80 -15.98
CA GLY A 220 17.57 -17.73 -15.86
C GLY A 220 18.24 -17.72 -14.49
N TYR A 221 19.29 -16.92 -14.35
CA TYR A 221 20.03 -16.79 -13.10
C TYR A 221 20.39 -15.35 -12.78
N VAL A 222 20.38 -15.03 -11.49
CA VAL A 222 20.96 -13.79 -10.96
C VAL A 222 22.07 -14.16 -9.99
N SER A 223 23.23 -13.53 -10.11
CA SER A 223 24.39 -13.82 -9.27
C SER A 223 25.14 -12.57 -8.86
N GLY A 224 25.80 -12.67 -7.70
CA GLY A 224 26.58 -11.58 -7.14
C GLY A 224 27.12 -11.91 -5.76
N THR A 225 27.47 -10.86 -5.03
CA THR A 225 28.09 -10.94 -3.71
C THR A 225 27.46 -9.96 -2.74
N VAL A 226 27.38 -10.33 -1.46
CA VAL A 226 26.92 -9.45 -0.38
C VAL A 226 28.03 -9.28 0.64
N THR A 227 28.49 -8.05 0.82
CA THR A 227 29.60 -7.70 1.73
C THR A 227 29.22 -6.54 2.64
N LYS A 228 30.04 -6.27 3.66
CA LYS A 228 29.86 -5.12 4.55
C LYS A 228 30.63 -3.93 4.03
N SER A 229 30.00 -2.76 3.99
CA SER A 229 30.69 -1.52 3.58
C SER A 229 31.84 -1.13 4.51
N ALA A 230 31.81 -1.58 5.78
CA ALA A 230 32.81 -1.24 6.78
C ALA A 230 34.20 -1.85 6.51
N ASP A 231 34.25 -3.08 6.01
CA ASP A 231 35.51 -3.85 5.89
C ASP A 231 35.58 -4.81 4.70
N GLY A 232 34.53 -4.89 3.88
CA GLY A 232 34.42 -5.82 2.76
C GLY A 232 34.27 -7.28 3.16
N SER A 233 34.06 -7.58 4.45
CA SER A 233 33.81 -8.96 4.89
C SER A 233 32.46 -9.46 4.37
N PRO A 234 32.30 -10.76 4.09
CA PRO A 234 31.04 -11.31 3.60
C PRO A 234 29.92 -11.18 4.63
N VAL A 235 28.70 -10.99 4.13
CA VAL A 235 27.47 -10.96 4.94
C VAL A 235 26.73 -12.27 4.74
N ARG A 236 26.25 -12.87 5.83
CA ARG A 236 25.23 -13.92 5.74
C ARG A 236 23.86 -13.28 5.52
N ALA A 237 23.37 -13.29 4.29
CA ALA A 237 22.12 -12.67 3.87
C ALA A 237 21.21 -13.65 3.13
N ALA A 238 19.91 -13.39 3.16
CA ALA A 238 18.98 -13.88 2.15
C ALA A 238 18.90 -12.85 1.01
N VAL A 239 19.01 -13.32 -0.23
CA VAL A 239 18.79 -12.50 -1.42
C VAL A 239 17.42 -12.86 -1.97
N LEU A 240 16.48 -11.92 -1.95
CA LEU A 240 15.09 -12.10 -2.36
C LEU A 240 14.84 -11.40 -3.68
N LEU A 241 14.20 -12.08 -4.62
CA LEU A 241 13.82 -11.52 -5.92
C LEU A 241 12.30 -11.39 -5.98
N TYR A 242 11.82 -10.14 -5.97
CA TYR A 242 10.40 -9.83 -6.07
C TYR A 242 10.00 -9.60 -7.52
N ASP A 243 9.17 -10.48 -8.07
CA ASP A 243 8.66 -10.35 -9.44
C ASP A 243 7.72 -9.12 -9.54
N VAL A 244 7.92 -8.29 -10.56
CA VAL A 244 7.10 -7.10 -10.80
C VAL A 244 5.71 -7.44 -11.32
N ASN A 245 5.55 -8.58 -12.01
CA ASN A 245 4.33 -8.98 -12.70
C ASN A 245 3.63 -10.18 -12.04
N ASN A 246 4.28 -10.87 -11.11
CA ASN A 246 3.77 -12.12 -10.54
C ASN A 246 3.67 -12.04 -9.00
N SER A 247 2.70 -12.76 -8.44
CA SER A 247 2.49 -12.88 -6.98
C SER A 247 2.74 -14.30 -6.48
N VAL A 248 3.47 -15.12 -7.24
CA VAL A 248 3.87 -16.48 -6.82
C VAL A 248 5.26 -16.40 -6.21
N GLU A 249 5.45 -17.18 -5.13
CA GLU A 249 6.65 -17.32 -4.28
C GLU A 249 7.89 -16.57 -4.77
N ASP A 250 8.20 -15.44 -4.12
CA ASP A 250 9.42 -14.68 -4.35
C ASP A 250 10.64 -15.59 -4.08
N PRO A 251 11.40 -15.99 -5.12
CA PRO A 251 12.51 -16.89 -4.92
C PRO A 251 13.56 -16.19 -4.05
N TYR A 252 14.14 -16.95 -3.12
CA TYR A 252 15.27 -16.48 -2.33
C TYR A 252 16.39 -17.51 -2.27
N VAL A 253 17.60 -17.03 -2.01
CA VAL A 253 18.77 -17.86 -1.74
C VAL A 253 19.58 -17.25 -0.61
N ASP A 254 20.16 -18.10 0.24
CA ASP A 254 21.15 -17.67 1.21
C ASP A 254 22.51 -17.51 0.53
N THR A 255 23.24 -16.46 0.88
CA THR A 255 24.66 -16.32 0.51
C THR A 255 25.50 -17.44 1.13
N ASP A 256 26.53 -17.88 0.42
CA ASP A 256 27.53 -18.80 0.96
C ASP A 256 28.45 -18.14 2.01
N SER A 257 29.45 -18.88 2.51
CA SER A 257 30.41 -18.39 3.52
C SER A 257 31.35 -17.29 3.01
N GLU A 258 31.46 -17.14 1.69
CA GLU A 258 32.24 -16.10 1.02
C GLU A 258 31.35 -14.92 0.59
N GLY A 259 30.06 -14.96 0.90
CA GLY A 259 29.09 -13.92 0.55
C GLY A 259 28.57 -14.02 -0.88
N ASN A 260 28.93 -15.07 -1.63
CA ASN A 260 28.44 -15.26 -3.00
C ASN A 260 27.03 -15.84 -3.00
N TYR A 261 26.27 -15.52 -4.03
CA TYR A 261 24.99 -16.17 -4.28
C TYR A 261 24.75 -16.36 -5.78
N ARG A 262 23.90 -17.34 -6.09
CA ARG A 262 23.38 -17.57 -7.43
C ARG A 262 21.98 -18.15 -7.31
N ILE A 263 20.99 -17.42 -7.81
CA ILE A 263 19.58 -17.79 -7.69
C ILE A 263 18.99 -18.10 -9.07
N ALA A 264 18.27 -19.21 -9.15
CA ALA A 264 17.48 -19.59 -10.32
C ALA A 264 16.17 -18.82 -10.34
N VAL A 265 15.81 -18.24 -11.48
CA VAL A 265 14.54 -17.55 -11.69
C VAL A 265 13.93 -17.87 -13.03
N ILE A 266 12.61 -17.72 -13.13
CA ILE A 266 11.93 -17.72 -14.42
C ILE A 266 12.27 -16.43 -15.18
N PRO A 267 12.08 -16.38 -16.51
CA PRO A 267 12.17 -15.13 -17.24
C PRO A 267 11.20 -14.09 -16.67
N GLY A 268 11.68 -12.88 -16.40
CA GLY A 268 10.91 -11.91 -15.66
C GLY A 268 11.65 -10.61 -15.37
N THR A 269 10.99 -9.72 -14.65
CA THR A 269 11.59 -8.47 -14.17
C THR A 269 11.41 -8.41 -12.66
N TYR A 270 12.52 -8.17 -11.95
CA TYR A 270 12.62 -8.36 -10.51
C TYR A 270 13.15 -7.12 -9.81
N ARG A 271 12.68 -6.88 -8.58
CA ARG A 271 13.43 -6.13 -7.57
C ARG A 271 14.27 -7.11 -6.77
N VAL A 272 15.51 -6.73 -6.43
CA VAL A 272 16.41 -7.59 -5.65
C VAL A 272 16.63 -6.95 -4.29
N LEU A 273 16.26 -7.64 -3.21
CA LEU A 273 16.46 -7.22 -1.82
C LEU A 273 17.56 -8.08 -1.18
N PHE A 274 18.49 -7.43 -0.49
CA PHE A 274 19.53 -8.07 0.29
C PHE A 274 19.19 -7.98 1.78
N HIS A 275 18.59 -9.03 2.33
CA HIS A 275 18.20 -9.10 3.73
C HIS A 275 19.32 -9.71 4.58
N ALA A 276 19.99 -8.90 5.40
CA ALA A 276 21.03 -9.40 6.30
C ALA A 276 20.44 -10.09 7.54
N TYR A 277 20.94 -11.29 7.87
CA TYR A 277 20.60 -11.95 9.14
C TYR A 277 21.39 -11.43 10.35
N GLU A 278 22.38 -10.57 10.08
CA GLU A 278 23.29 -10.04 11.08
C GLU A 278 22.71 -8.75 11.68
N THR A 279 22.59 -8.67 13.01
CA THR A 279 22.13 -7.46 13.69
C THR A 279 23.08 -6.28 13.40
N GLY A 280 22.52 -5.07 13.25
CA GLY A 280 23.33 -3.88 12.93
C GLY A 280 23.93 -3.91 11.51
N VAL A 281 23.34 -4.67 10.59
CA VAL A 281 23.58 -4.55 9.15
C VAL A 281 22.26 -4.19 8.50
N LEU A 282 22.23 -3.09 7.76
CA LEU A 282 21.02 -2.64 7.11
C LEU A 282 20.81 -3.39 5.79
N GLU A 283 19.59 -3.85 5.57
CA GLU A 283 19.14 -4.32 4.26
C GLU A 283 19.01 -3.16 3.27
N GLU A 284 19.07 -3.50 1.98
CA GLU A 284 18.84 -2.58 0.87
C GLU A 284 18.42 -3.36 -0.38
N TYR A 285 17.77 -2.66 -1.30
CA TYR A 285 17.58 -3.12 -2.66
C TYR A 285 18.85 -2.88 -3.48
N TRP A 286 18.99 -3.63 -4.57
CA TRP A 286 20.07 -3.43 -5.53
C TRP A 286 20.15 -1.97 -6.02
N GLU A 287 21.38 -1.47 -6.14
CA GLU A 287 21.74 -0.04 -6.32
C GLU A 287 21.48 0.86 -5.08
N GLY A 288 21.42 0.28 -3.88
CA GLY A 288 21.63 0.98 -2.60
C GLY A 288 20.43 1.76 -2.04
N THR A 289 19.26 1.65 -2.68
CA THR A 289 18.02 2.21 -2.12
C THR A 289 17.41 1.30 -1.06
N ARG A 290 16.73 1.87 -0.08
CA ARG A 290 15.96 1.12 0.93
C ARG A 290 14.46 1.20 0.72
N GLU A 291 14.05 1.99 -0.27
CA GLU A 291 12.65 2.24 -0.58
C GLU A 291 12.20 1.34 -1.71
N TRP A 292 11.11 0.61 -1.49
CA TRP A 292 10.53 -0.33 -2.45
C TRP A 292 10.22 0.31 -3.82
N ASP A 293 9.68 1.53 -3.80
CA ASP A 293 9.23 2.23 -5.00
C ASP A 293 10.40 2.78 -5.84
N ASP A 294 11.57 2.97 -5.21
CA ASP A 294 12.78 3.47 -5.87
C ASP A 294 13.73 2.34 -6.30
N ALA A 295 13.39 1.07 -6.00
CA ALA A 295 14.22 -0.09 -6.32
C ALA A 295 14.44 -0.24 -7.84
N THR A 296 15.70 -0.40 -8.23
CA THR A 296 16.07 -0.67 -9.62
C THR A 296 15.66 -2.09 -10.03
N PHE A 297 15.19 -2.22 -11.27
CA PHE A 297 14.76 -3.51 -11.80
C PHE A 297 15.90 -4.27 -12.50
N VAL A 298 15.89 -5.59 -12.31
CA VAL A 298 16.69 -6.54 -13.08
C VAL A 298 15.75 -7.33 -13.99
N THR A 299 16.00 -7.32 -15.29
CA THR A 299 15.28 -8.17 -16.26
C THR A 299 16.14 -9.37 -16.59
N VAL A 300 15.55 -10.56 -16.51
CA VAL A 300 16.19 -11.85 -16.79
C VAL A 300 15.42 -12.53 -17.90
N GLY A 301 16.11 -12.95 -18.96
CA GLY A 301 15.58 -13.73 -20.06
C GLY A 301 15.83 -15.24 -19.93
N SER A 302 15.33 -15.97 -20.93
CA SER A 302 15.50 -17.42 -21.08
C SER A 302 16.98 -17.81 -21.13
N ASN A 303 17.40 -18.73 -20.26
CA ASN A 303 18.81 -19.16 -20.11
C ASN A 303 19.81 -18.01 -19.87
N GLU A 304 19.34 -16.83 -19.44
CA GLU A 304 20.20 -15.67 -19.22
C GLU A 304 20.76 -15.69 -17.80
N GLU A 305 22.05 -15.38 -17.66
CA GLU A 305 22.67 -15.12 -16.35
C GLU A 305 23.03 -13.64 -16.24
N ILE A 306 22.41 -12.98 -15.25
CA ILE A 306 22.73 -11.61 -14.87
C ILE A 306 23.72 -11.66 -13.70
N GLU A 307 24.99 -11.43 -14.01
CA GLU A 307 26.08 -11.36 -13.04
C GLU A 307 26.23 -9.94 -12.47
N GLY A 308 26.88 -9.83 -11.30
CA GLY A 308 27.28 -8.55 -10.72
C GLY A 308 26.16 -7.81 -9.98
N ILE A 309 25.08 -8.50 -9.66
CA ILE A 309 24.01 -7.97 -8.81
C ILE A 309 24.48 -8.07 -7.36
N SER A 310 25.31 -7.13 -6.92
CA SER A 310 25.98 -7.17 -5.61
C SER A 310 25.53 -6.04 -4.69
N ALA A 311 25.79 -6.18 -3.39
CA ALA A 311 25.53 -5.16 -2.37
C ALA A 311 26.68 -5.03 -1.37
N GLU A 312 26.90 -3.80 -0.90
CA GLU A 312 27.83 -3.43 0.16
C GLU A 312 27.03 -2.87 1.35
N LEU A 313 26.50 -3.77 2.18
CA LEU A 313 25.55 -3.43 3.22
C LEU A 313 26.17 -2.61 4.34
N GLU A 314 25.47 -1.54 4.72
CA GLU A 314 25.90 -0.59 5.74
C GLU A 314 25.85 -1.21 7.14
N VAL A 315 26.98 -1.16 7.85
CA VAL A 315 27.07 -1.56 9.26
C VAL A 315 26.74 -0.37 10.15
N VAL A 316 25.80 -0.57 11.07
CA VAL A 316 25.30 0.47 11.97
C VAL A 316 25.30 0.01 13.41
N SER A 317 25.49 0.97 14.31
CA SER A 317 25.14 0.85 15.73
C SER A 317 23.76 1.43 15.95
N THR A 318 23.07 0.90 16.96
CA THR A 318 21.73 1.35 17.34
C THR A 318 21.82 2.22 18.59
N VAL A 319 21.38 3.47 18.47
CA VAL A 319 21.26 4.43 19.57
C VAL A 319 19.80 4.51 19.99
N SER A 320 19.54 4.45 21.30
CA SER A 320 18.18 4.47 21.84
C SER A 320 18.10 5.19 23.19
N GLY A 321 16.93 5.76 23.43
CA GLY A 321 16.58 6.44 24.67
C GLY A 321 15.17 6.99 24.59
N THR A 322 14.85 7.91 25.50
CA THR A 322 13.56 8.61 25.55
C THR A 322 13.75 10.11 25.51
N VAL A 323 12.85 10.81 24.82
CA VAL A 323 12.73 12.28 24.91
C VAL A 323 11.50 12.61 25.76
N THR A 324 11.72 13.22 26.93
CA THR A 324 10.65 13.76 27.77
C THR A 324 10.30 15.17 27.30
N LEU A 325 9.01 15.43 27.10
CA LEU A 325 8.48 16.76 26.81
C LEU A 325 7.12 16.91 27.48
N ASP A 326 7.04 17.76 28.50
CA ASP A 326 5.78 18.04 29.22
C ASP A 326 4.98 19.11 28.47
N SER A 327 4.07 18.68 27.58
CA SER A 327 3.18 19.55 26.82
C SER A 327 1.91 18.82 26.39
N ASP A 328 0.75 19.46 26.61
CA ASP A 328 -0.56 18.97 26.15
C ASP A 328 -0.85 19.32 24.67
N GLU A 329 -0.02 20.16 24.04
CA GLU A 329 -0.16 20.53 22.64
C GLU A 329 0.46 19.48 21.71
N GLY A 330 -0.14 19.29 20.53
CA GLY A 330 0.39 18.40 19.50
C GLY A 330 1.77 18.85 19.02
N HIS A 331 2.71 17.91 19.00
CA HIS A 331 4.12 18.18 18.73
C HIS A 331 4.78 17.00 18.04
N ASP A 332 5.85 17.29 17.31
CA ASP A 332 6.75 16.32 16.69
C ASP A 332 8.14 16.45 17.32
N VAL A 333 8.73 15.34 17.72
CA VAL A 333 10.08 15.30 18.30
C VAL A 333 11.00 14.54 17.36
N VAL A 334 12.10 15.18 16.99
CA VAL A 334 13.14 14.59 16.14
C VAL A 334 14.44 14.50 16.93
N VAL A 335 15.08 13.34 16.88
CA VAL A 335 16.44 13.11 17.36
C VAL A 335 17.38 12.99 16.17
N GLU A 336 18.44 13.79 16.19
CA GLU A 336 19.40 13.95 15.11
C GLU A 336 20.80 13.54 15.56
N ALA A 337 21.53 12.82 14.71
CA ALA A 337 22.95 12.52 14.87
C ALA A 337 23.81 13.34 13.92
N TRP A 338 24.73 14.12 14.47
CA TRP A 338 25.62 15.01 13.73
C TRP A 338 27.08 14.55 13.87
N ALA A 339 27.80 14.48 12.75
CA ALA A 339 29.24 14.23 12.72
C ALA A 339 29.91 15.34 11.90
N ASP A 340 31.01 15.90 12.43
CA ASP A 340 31.78 16.98 11.79
C ASP A 340 30.93 18.18 11.29
N GLY A 341 29.83 18.48 12.00
CA GLY A 341 28.91 19.57 11.68
C GLY A 341 27.89 19.26 10.58
N ALA A 342 27.85 18.04 10.07
CA ALA A 342 26.84 17.56 9.12
C ALA A 342 25.85 16.61 9.80
N LEU A 343 24.57 16.71 9.42
CA LEU A 343 23.55 15.75 9.81
C LEU A 343 23.82 14.42 9.10
N VAL A 344 23.95 13.34 9.86
CA VAL A 344 24.21 11.99 9.32
C VAL A 344 22.91 11.20 9.26
N ARG A 345 22.15 11.20 10.35
CA ARG A 345 20.89 10.46 10.50
C ARG A 345 19.94 11.22 11.42
N SER A 346 18.64 10.99 11.24
CA SER A 346 17.61 11.47 12.16
C SER A 346 16.51 10.42 12.31
N THR A 347 15.76 10.50 13.40
CA THR A 347 14.59 9.66 13.67
C THR A 347 13.56 10.47 14.45
N GLU A 348 12.29 10.09 14.33
CA GLU A 348 11.22 10.65 15.16
C GLU A 348 11.09 9.83 16.45
N ALA A 349 10.84 10.51 17.56
CA ALA A 349 10.48 9.85 18.80
C ALA A 349 8.98 9.48 18.77
N ASP A 350 8.63 8.35 19.37
CA ASP A 350 7.25 7.92 19.51
C ASP A 350 6.45 9.01 20.27
N PRO A 351 5.33 9.49 19.72
CA PRO A 351 4.62 10.64 20.26
C PRO A 351 3.95 10.38 21.62
N ALA A 352 3.78 9.11 22.02
CA ALA A 352 3.13 8.75 23.28
C ALA A 352 4.14 8.46 24.41
N SER A 353 5.24 7.80 24.08
CA SER A 353 6.25 7.33 25.04
C SER A 353 7.54 8.13 25.02
N GLY A 354 7.79 8.92 23.97
CA GLY A 354 9.05 9.61 23.73
C GLY A 354 10.21 8.68 23.36
N ALA A 355 9.97 7.37 23.24
CA ALA A 355 11.00 6.40 22.91
C ALA A 355 11.46 6.58 21.46
N TYR A 356 12.76 6.51 21.22
CA TYR A 356 13.31 6.60 19.88
C TYR A 356 14.40 5.55 19.64
N THR A 357 14.63 5.22 18.37
CA THR A 357 15.73 4.37 17.93
C THR A 357 16.34 4.96 16.67
N LEU A 358 17.66 5.15 16.70
CA LEU A 358 18.44 5.79 15.65
C LEU A 358 19.62 4.90 15.26
N ASN A 359 19.65 4.46 14.00
CA ASN A 359 20.76 3.67 13.48
C ASN A 359 21.81 4.60 12.86
N VAL A 360 23.04 4.57 13.38
CA VAL A 360 24.15 5.40 12.91
C VAL A 360 25.34 4.55 12.47
N PRO A 361 26.07 4.93 11.41
CA PRO A 361 27.33 4.29 11.04
C PRO A 361 28.38 4.32 12.17
N GLU A 362 29.49 3.62 12.00
CA GLU A 362 30.65 3.78 12.88
C GLU A 362 31.16 5.24 12.84
N GLY A 363 31.35 5.84 14.01
CA GLY A 363 31.69 7.25 14.11
C GLY A 363 31.49 7.83 15.50
N THR A 364 31.83 9.11 15.64
CA THR A 364 31.58 9.89 16.85
C THR A 364 30.54 10.96 16.54
N TYR A 365 29.47 11.00 17.33
CA TYR A 365 28.31 11.82 17.05
C TYR A 365 28.00 12.79 18.19
N VAL A 366 27.55 13.98 17.80
CA VAL A 366 26.81 14.89 18.66
C VAL A 366 25.33 14.64 18.40
N LEU A 367 24.59 14.25 19.44
CA LEU A 367 23.15 14.01 19.34
C LEU A 367 22.36 15.22 19.83
N LYS A 368 21.27 15.51 19.14
CA LYS A 368 20.39 16.65 19.39
C LYS A 368 18.92 16.22 19.31
N ALA A 369 18.11 16.58 20.30
CA ALA A 369 16.67 16.47 20.26
C ALA A 369 16.03 17.85 20.04
N SER A 370 15.04 17.93 19.15
CA SER A 370 14.27 19.15 18.86
C SER A 370 12.78 18.82 18.82
N ALA A 371 11.94 19.73 19.31
CA ALA A 371 10.49 19.63 19.20
C ALA A 371 9.92 20.76 18.35
N THR A 372 8.94 20.43 17.52
CA THR A 372 8.17 21.38 16.72
C THR A 372 6.71 21.33 17.14
N PHE A 373 6.04 22.48 17.21
CA PHE A 373 4.62 22.59 17.58
C PHE A 373 3.83 23.21 16.41
N PRO A 374 3.38 22.41 15.43
CA PRO A 374 2.69 22.93 14.25
C PRO A 374 1.43 23.74 14.62
N GLY A 375 1.37 24.99 14.18
CA GLY A 375 0.20 25.86 14.42
C GLY A 375 0.10 26.43 15.83
N SER A 376 1.14 26.30 16.67
CA SER A 376 1.18 26.86 18.01
C SER A 376 2.23 27.99 18.16
N THR A 377 2.08 28.80 19.20
CA THR A 377 3.12 29.72 19.71
C THR A 377 4.06 29.06 20.71
N THR A 378 3.82 27.80 21.05
CA THR A 378 4.70 26.98 21.90
C THR A 378 6.00 26.67 21.17
N THR A 379 7.10 26.78 21.91
CA THR A 379 8.44 26.45 21.42
C THR A 379 9.16 25.64 22.49
N ALA A 380 10.08 24.77 22.08
CA ALA A 380 11.03 24.15 22.99
C ALA A 380 12.45 24.41 22.45
N ALA A 381 13.36 24.84 23.33
CA ALA A 381 14.76 24.94 22.96
C ALA A 381 15.31 23.53 22.70
N PRO A 382 16.11 23.32 21.63
CA PRO A 382 16.73 22.03 21.40
C PRO A 382 17.72 21.71 22.53
N GLN A 383 17.87 20.42 22.83
CA GLN A 383 18.83 19.93 23.81
C GLN A 383 19.83 19.00 23.12
N TYR A 384 21.09 19.07 23.54
CA TYR A 384 22.13 18.14 23.12
C TYR A 384 22.39 17.10 24.22
N PHE A 385 22.90 15.93 23.84
CA PHE A 385 23.06 14.81 24.76
C PHE A 385 23.89 15.20 26.01
N ASP A 386 23.53 14.61 27.15
CA ASP A 386 24.01 14.95 28.50
C ASP A 386 23.45 16.27 29.06
N GLY A 387 22.26 16.67 28.58
CA GLY A 387 21.48 17.76 29.16
C GLY A 387 21.99 19.18 28.85
N VAL A 388 22.88 19.33 27.88
CA VAL A 388 23.52 20.61 27.54
C VAL A 388 22.80 21.36 26.42
N SER A 389 23.06 22.67 26.34
CA SER A 389 22.36 23.57 25.39
C SER A 389 23.12 23.82 24.09
N THR A 390 24.37 23.36 23.99
CA THR A 390 25.23 23.59 22.83
C THR A 390 25.95 22.33 22.39
N ALA A 391 26.20 22.20 21.08
CA ALA A 391 26.94 21.08 20.49
C ALA A 391 28.36 20.93 21.07
N ALA A 392 29.01 22.03 21.46
CA ALA A 392 30.38 22.02 21.96
C ALA A 392 30.50 21.45 23.39
N GLU A 393 29.41 21.46 24.16
CA GLU A 393 29.35 20.95 25.52
C GLU A 393 28.80 19.51 25.58
N ALA A 394 28.30 18.99 24.46
CA ALA A 394 27.67 17.68 24.39
C ALA A 394 28.69 16.57 24.59
N THR A 395 28.34 15.59 25.43
CA THR A 395 29.14 14.36 25.56
C THR A 395 29.09 13.60 24.22
N PRO A 396 30.22 13.31 23.57
CA PRO A 396 30.21 12.62 22.29
C PRO A 396 29.74 11.17 22.45
N VAL A 397 28.86 10.72 21.55
CA VAL A 397 28.39 9.33 21.48
C VAL A 397 29.23 8.61 20.44
N VAL A 398 30.03 7.64 20.87
CA VAL A 398 30.94 6.88 20.01
C VAL A 398 30.28 5.56 19.64
N ALA A 399 29.91 5.41 18.38
CA ALA A 399 29.42 4.17 17.79
C ALA A 399 30.58 3.40 17.17
N VAL A 400 30.79 2.16 17.60
CA VAL A 400 31.85 1.28 17.06
C VAL A 400 31.22 -0.06 16.68
N GLY A 401 31.43 -0.49 15.44
CA GLY A 401 30.82 -1.71 14.91
C GLY A 401 29.29 -1.72 15.08
N ARG A 402 28.77 -2.80 15.66
CA ARG A 402 27.33 -3.09 15.84
C ARG A 402 26.85 -2.88 17.27
N SER A 403 27.37 -1.84 17.92
CA SER A 403 27.06 -1.57 19.33
C SER A 403 25.59 -1.16 19.52
N THR A 404 25.04 -1.51 20.69
CA THR A 404 23.74 -1.00 21.14
C THR A 404 23.99 0.00 22.27
N LEU A 405 23.66 1.26 22.02
CA LEU A 405 23.86 2.39 22.93
C LEU A 405 22.49 2.79 23.48
N THR A 406 22.29 2.59 24.78
CA THR A 406 21.02 2.82 25.48
C THR A 406 21.16 3.89 26.55
N GLY A 407 20.04 4.48 26.98
CA GLY A 407 20.04 5.52 28.03
C GLY A 407 20.52 6.88 27.52
N ILE A 408 20.34 7.11 26.23
CA ILE A 408 20.64 8.39 25.58
C ILE A 408 19.36 9.23 25.65
N ASP A 409 19.08 9.77 26.82
CA ASP A 409 17.80 10.42 27.10
C ASP A 409 17.90 11.95 26.96
N PHE A 410 16.76 12.58 26.66
CA PHE A 410 16.63 14.04 26.53
C PHE A 410 15.42 14.53 27.32
N ASP A 411 15.51 15.75 27.85
CA ASP A 411 14.45 16.44 28.58
C ASP A 411 14.24 17.84 27.98
N LEU A 412 13.23 17.97 27.14
CA LEU A 412 12.87 19.22 26.49
C LEU A 412 11.85 20.00 27.34
N VAL A 413 11.99 21.33 27.35
CA VAL A 413 11.11 22.23 28.10
C VAL A 413 10.30 23.07 27.12
N ALA A 414 8.97 22.87 27.11
CA ALA A 414 8.04 23.68 26.34
C ALA A 414 7.82 25.06 26.99
N VAL A 415 7.75 26.08 26.16
CA VAL A 415 7.45 27.46 26.55
C VAL A 415 6.38 28.00 25.60
N THR A 416 5.17 28.22 26.13
CA THR A 416 4.05 28.83 25.40
C THR A 416 4.05 30.34 25.61
N ALA A 417 4.26 31.10 24.53
CA ALA A 417 4.09 32.54 24.58
C ALA A 417 2.60 32.91 24.64
N PRO A 418 2.18 33.82 25.54
CA PRO A 418 0.80 34.26 25.60
C PRO A 418 0.40 34.94 24.29
N ILE A 419 -0.77 34.59 23.76
CA ILE A 419 -1.37 35.28 22.61
C ILE A 419 -1.66 36.72 23.04
N VAL A 420 -0.87 37.68 22.55
CA VAL A 420 -1.16 39.11 22.73
C VAL A 420 -2.26 39.48 21.74
N ASP A 421 -3.48 39.64 22.23
CA ASP A 421 -4.62 40.14 21.44
C ASP A 421 -4.25 41.53 20.87
N PRO A 422 -4.30 41.76 19.53
CA PRO A 422 -3.93 43.06 18.98
C PRO A 422 -4.84 44.16 19.51
N ALA A 423 -4.25 45.23 20.07
CA ALA A 423 -5.02 46.33 20.64
C ALA A 423 -6.02 46.91 19.61
N PRO A 424 -7.29 47.18 19.99
CA PRO A 424 -8.31 47.62 19.06
C PRO A 424 -7.96 48.98 18.45
N ALA A 425 -7.89 49.04 17.12
CA ALA A 425 -7.64 50.27 16.37
C ALA A 425 -8.94 50.80 15.77
N LEU A 426 -9.18 52.12 15.90
CA LEU A 426 -10.36 52.80 15.38
C LEU A 426 -9.94 53.88 14.38
N THR A 427 -10.57 53.90 13.21
CA THR A 427 -10.36 54.89 12.15
C THR A 427 -11.69 55.47 11.70
N ILE A 428 -11.67 56.74 11.31
CA ILE A 428 -12.84 57.46 10.80
C ILE A 428 -12.54 58.02 9.42
N SER A 429 -13.56 58.01 8.55
CA SER A 429 -13.45 58.44 7.14
C SER A 429 -13.05 59.90 6.95
N ALA A 430 -13.33 60.79 7.91
CA ALA A 430 -12.91 62.18 7.87
C ALA A 430 -12.76 62.75 9.29
N PRO A 431 -11.80 63.66 9.53
CA PRO A 431 -11.61 64.29 10.85
C PRO A 431 -12.68 65.35 11.18
N SER A 432 -13.59 65.65 10.26
CA SER A 432 -14.68 66.62 10.47
C SER A 432 -15.96 66.20 9.77
N VAL A 433 -17.11 66.44 10.40
CA VAL A 433 -18.44 66.16 9.85
C VAL A 433 -19.41 67.28 10.24
N ARG A 434 -20.48 67.47 9.48
CA ARG A 434 -21.55 68.43 9.82
C ARG A 434 -22.49 67.83 10.85
N ALA A 435 -23.05 68.64 11.75
CA ALA A 435 -24.16 68.21 12.61
C ALA A 435 -25.33 67.68 11.73
N GLY A 436 -25.86 66.49 12.04
CA GLY A 436 -26.83 65.77 11.22
C GLY A 436 -26.24 64.90 10.10
N GLY A 437 -24.93 64.98 9.89
CA GLY A 437 -24.18 64.21 8.89
C GLY A 437 -23.87 62.77 9.32
N VAL A 438 -23.33 61.99 8.38
CA VAL A 438 -22.96 60.58 8.59
C VAL A 438 -21.45 60.44 8.46
N ILE A 439 -20.83 59.65 9.35
CA ILE A 439 -19.42 59.31 9.33
C ILE A 439 -19.25 57.80 9.21
N THR A 440 -18.36 57.35 8.32
CA THR A 440 -17.97 55.94 8.25
C THR A 440 -16.85 55.69 9.26
N VAL A 441 -17.01 54.61 10.03
CA VAL A 441 -16.09 54.13 11.05
C VAL A 441 -15.62 52.74 10.65
N SER A 442 -14.32 52.50 10.75
CA SER A 442 -13.70 51.21 10.55
C SER A 442 -12.72 50.90 11.67
N GLY A 443 -12.64 49.64 12.07
CA GLY A 443 -11.71 49.23 13.12
C GLY A 443 -11.38 47.74 13.08
N THR A 444 -10.29 47.37 13.73
CA THR A 444 -9.73 46.01 13.76
C THR A 444 -9.24 45.68 15.16
N GLY A 445 -9.20 44.40 15.53
CA GLY A 445 -8.76 43.96 16.87
C GLY A 445 -9.90 43.95 17.90
N PHE A 446 -11.14 43.77 17.44
CA PHE A 446 -12.31 43.54 18.31
C PHE A 446 -12.59 42.04 18.41
N VAL A 447 -13.25 41.59 19.47
CA VAL A 447 -13.60 40.17 19.63
C VAL A 447 -14.66 39.81 18.56
N PRO A 448 -14.48 38.74 17.76
CA PRO A 448 -15.45 38.36 16.74
C PRO A 448 -16.88 38.19 17.27
N GLY A 449 -17.87 38.74 16.57
CA GLY A 449 -19.29 38.70 16.94
C GLY A 449 -19.70 39.66 18.07
N GLU A 450 -18.78 40.44 18.62
CA GLU A 450 -19.04 41.39 19.70
C GLU A 450 -19.76 42.65 19.20
N SER A 451 -20.78 43.12 19.93
CA SER A 451 -21.47 44.40 19.65
C SER A 451 -20.77 45.55 20.36
N ILE A 452 -20.25 46.50 19.58
CA ILE A 452 -19.50 47.67 20.04
C ILE A 452 -20.37 48.91 19.94
N ALA A 453 -20.65 49.56 21.07
CA ALA A 453 -21.39 50.81 21.10
C ALA A 453 -20.47 52.01 20.83
N PHE A 454 -21.01 53.07 20.25
CA PHE A 454 -20.28 54.30 19.95
C PHE A 454 -20.93 55.51 20.59
N GLU A 455 -20.12 56.32 21.25
CA GLU A 455 -20.53 57.58 21.84
C GLU A 455 -19.64 58.73 21.40
N LEU A 456 -20.25 59.91 21.27
CA LEU A 456 -19.54 61.16 21.07
C LEU A 456 -19.37 61.86 22.43
N HIS A 457 -18.13 62.02 22.88
CA HIS A 457 -17.78 62.54 24.20
C HIS A 457 -17.42 64.03 24.11
N SER A 458 -18.37 64.86 24.55
CA SER A 458 -18.23 66.26 25.01
C SER A 458 -19.29 66.54 26.10
N ASP A 459 -20.50 66.03 25.84
CA ASP A 459 -21.54 65.51 26.74
C ASP A 459 -21.97 64.17 26.10
N PRO A 460 -22.00 63.00 26.79
CA PRO A 460 -22.13 61.71 26.13
C PRO A 460 -23.39 61.58 25.24
N ILE A 461 -23.18 61.50 23.93
CA ILE A 461 -24.25 61.29 22.94
C ILE A 461 -24.08 59.90 22.32
N ALA A 462 -25.04 59.00 22.53
CA ALA A 462 -25.06 57.67 21.92
C ALA A 462 -25.32 57.75 20.40
N LEU A 463 -24.47 57.10 19.60
CA LEU A 463 -24.52 57.11 18.13
C LEU A 463 -24.99 55.79 17.51
N GLY A 464 -25.06 54.71 18.31
CA GLY A 464 -25.46 53.37 17.87
C GLY A 464 -24.36 52.33 18.14
N SER A 465 -24.54 51.11 17.62
CA SER A 465 -23.58 50.01 17.78
C SER A 465 -23.27 49.32 16.46
N LEU A 466 -22.06 48.77 16.34
CA LEU A 466 -21.61 47.93 15.22
C LEU A 466 -21.15 46.57 15.76
N VAL A 467 -21.40 45.50 15.02
CA VAL A 467 -20.98 44.14 15.41
C VAL A 467 -19.70 43.78 14.66
N ALA A 468 -18.72 43.24 15.38
CA ALA A 468 -17.48 42.74 14.79
C ALA A 468 -17.72 41.47 13.98
N ASP A 469 -17.11 41.37 12.80
CA ASP A 469 -17.17 40.17 11.97
C ASP A 469 -16.31 39.01 12.52
N ALA A 470 -16.28 37.88 11.81
CA ALA A 470 -15.53 36.69 12.22
C ALA A 470 -14.01 36.94 12.37
N ASP A 471 -13.49 38.01 11.75
CA ASP A 471 -12.09 38.40 11.79
C ASP A 471 -11.82 39.54 12.78
N GLY A 472 -12.81 39.92 13.60
CA GLY A 472 -12.67 41.00 14.59
C GLY A 472 -12.62 42.40 13.98
N ARG A 473 -13.16 42.59 12.77
CA ARG A 473 -13.27 43.89 12.11
C ARG A 473 -14.66 44.47 12.26
N ILE A 474 -14.72 45.79 12.38
CA ILE A 474 -15.97 46.56 12.34
C ILE A 474 -15.92 47.54 11.18
N GLY A 475 -17.06 47.72 10.51
CA GLY A 475 -17.21 48.66 9.40
C GLY A 475 -18.65 49.10 9.29
N GLY A 476 -18.91 50.40 9.42
CA GLY A 476 -20.28 50.91 9.37
C GLY A 476 -20.37 52.42 9.41
N THR A 477 -21.58 52.92 9.26
CA THR A 477 -21.87 54.35 9.26
C THR A 477 -22.61 54.77 10.52
N LEU A 478 -22.13 55.80 11.19
CA LEU A 478 -22.77 56.42 12.35
C LEU A 478 -23.29 57.80 11.98
N ARG A 479 -24.50 58.14 12.39
CA ARG A 479 -25.08 59.47 12.16
C ARG A 479 -24.83 60.36 13.37
N ILE A 480 -24.19 61.51 13.17
CA ILE A 480 -24.04 62.53 14.21
C ILE A 480 -25.37 63.29 14.34
N PRO A 481 -25.98 63.37 15.53
CA PRO A 481 -27.24 64.10 15.71
C PRO A 481 -27.14 65.58 15.30
N ALA A 482 -28.22 66.13 14.76
CA ALA A 482 -28.28 67.55 14.38
C ALA A 482 -28.20 68.50 15.59
N SER A 483 -28.47 67.98 16.80
CA SER A 483 -28.33 68.68 18.08
C SER A 483 -26.92 68.64 18.68
N ALA A 484 -25.97 67.92 18.06
CA ALA A 484 -24.60 67.86 18.56
C ALA A 484 -23.95 69.26 18.54
N ALA A 485 -23.32 69.64 19.64
CA ALA A 485 -22.66 70.94 19.76
C ALA A 485 -21.57 71.10 18.68
N VAL A 486 -21.41 72.31 18.14
CA VAL A 486 -20.34 72.62 17.18
C VAL A 486 -19.02 72.72 17.95
N GLY A 487 -17.99 72.02 17.51
CA GLY A 487 -16.68 71.99 18.18
C GLY A 487 -15.97 70.64 18.08
N SER A 488 -14.92 70.48 18.88
CA SER A 488 -14.13 69.25 18.96
C SER A 488 -14.81 68.23 19.87
N HIS A 489 -14.92 66.99 19.40
CA HIS A 489 -15.46 65.87 20.16
C HIS A 489 -14.53 64.66 20.06
N THR A 490 -14.67 63.71 20.99
CA THR A 490 -13.97 62.43 20.95
C THR A 490 -14.99 61.32 20.69
N LEU A 491 -14.84 60.59 19.60
CA LEU A 491 -15.60 59.37 19.33
C LEU A 491 -14.98 58.22 20.11
N VAL A 492 -15.74 57.63 21.03
CA VAL A 492 -15.30 56.54 21.90
C VAL A 492 -16.08 55.28 21.56
N ALA A 493 -15.36 54.16 21.41
CA ALA A 493 -15.95 52.84 21.30
C ALA A 493 -16.11 52.23 22.71
N LEU A 494 -17.25 51.62 23.00
CA LEU A 494 -17.56 51.03 24.30
C LEU A 494 -17.88 49.54 24.18
N ARG A 495 -17.34 48.76 25.10
CA ARG A 495 -17.66 47.34 25.34
C ARG A 495 -18.52 47.22 26.58
N GLY A 496 -19.78 46.80 26.42
CA GLY A 496 -20.70 46.63 27.57
C GLY A 496 -20.87 47.88 28.43
N GLY A 497 -20.70 49.08 27.85
CA GLY A 497 -20.74 50.37 28.55
C GLY A 497 -19.41 50.86 29.14
N VAL A 498 -18.31 50.09 28.97
CA VAL A 498 -16.96 50.50 29.39
C VAL A 498 -16.18 51.04 28.18
N PRO A 499 -15.59 52.26 28.25
CA PRO A 499 -14.75 52.79 27.19
C PRO A 499 -13.57 51.88 26.86
N LEU A 500 -13.39 51.56 25.58
CA LEU A 500 -12.19 50.91 25.07
C LEU A 500 -11.04 51.92 24.99
N GLN A 501 -9.79 51.46 25.02
CA GLN A 501 -8.58 52.29 24.90
C GLN A 501 -8.39 52.94 23.51
N THR A 502 -9.43 52.96 22.68
CA THR A 502 -9.40 53.44 21.30
C THR A 502 -10.45 54.54 21.11
N SER A 503 -10.02 55.68 20.60
CA SER A 503 -10.88 56.82 20.34
C SER A 503 -10.38 57.62 19.14
N ALA A 504 -11.27 58.35 18.48
CA ALA A 504 -10.94 59.20 17.35
C ALA A 504 -11.46 60.62 17.57
N THR A 505 -10.63 61.64 17.36
CA THR A 505 -11.08 63.03 17.45
C THR A 505 -11.89 63.41 16.22
N LEU A 506 -13.04 64.05 16.43
CA LEU A 506 -13.97 64.45 15.38
C LEU A 506 -14.41 65.91 15.58
N GLN A 507 -14.23 66.73 14.56
CA GLN A 507 -14.74 68.11 14.54
C GLN A 507 -16.17 68.16 14.00
N VAL A 508 -17.13 68.57 14.82
CA VAL A 508 -18.53 68.79 14.40
C VAL A 508 -18.69 70.25 13.95
N THR A 509 -19.08 70.45 12.69
CA THR A 509 -19.26 71.78 12.09
C THR A 509 -20.73 72.16 11.95
N ALA A 510 -21.03 73.46 11.97
CA ALA A 510 -22.39 73.98 11.88
C ALA A 510 -23.07 73.60 10.55
N ALA A 511 -24.38 73.29 10.61
CA ALA A 511 -25.20 73.17 9.42
C ALA A 511 -25.32 74.53 8.71
N VAL A 512 -25.09 74.59 7.40
CA VAL A 512 -25.17 75.84 6.63
C VAL A 512 -26.63 76.32 6.57
N VAL A 513 -26.90 77.49 7.13
CA VAL A 513 -28.15 78.24 6.92
C VAL A 513 -27.92 79.19 5.74
N THR A 514 -28.64 78.99 4.65
CA THR A 514 -28.60 79.90 3.49
C THR A 514 -29.39 81.17 3.77
N GLY A 515 -28.70 82.31 3.90
CA GLY A 515 -29.28 83.65 4.00
C GLY A 515 -28.41 84.66 3.25
N ALA A 516 -29.05 85.43 2.37
CA ALA A 516 -28.48 86.27 1.30
C ALA A 516 -27.74 87.55 1.77
N ALA A 517 -26.93 88.07 0.83
CA ALA A 517 -26.04 89.25 0.84
C ALA A 517 -26.68 90.58 1.34
N VAL A 518 -25.90 91.63 1.71
CA VAL A 518 -25.37 92.67 0.80
C VAL A 518 -24.26 93.53 1.48
N GLU A 519 -23.23 93.88 0.66
CA GLU A 519 -22.25 95.01 0.60
C GLU A 519 -21.91 95.89 1.84
N GLY A 520 -20.66 96.38 2.03
CA GLY A 520 -19.49 96.37 1.16
C GLY A 520 -18.28 97.17 1.71
N ALA A 521 -17.16 97.03 0.99
CA ALA A 521 -16.00 97.92 0.79
C ALA A 521 -15.20 98.46 2.01
N ALA A 522 -13.88 98.60 2.01
CA ALA A 522 -12.72 98.22 1.19
C ALA A 522 -11.47 98.73 1.96
N VAL A 523 -10.28 98.10 1.85
CA VAL A 523 -8.94 98.73 1.80
C VAL A 523 -7.87 97.61 1.58
N SER A 524 -6.99 97.81 0.58
CA SER A 524 -5.86 96.94 0.12
C SER A 524 -4.59 97.09 0.99
N PRO A 525 -3.41 96.42 0.80
CA PRO A 525 -2.85 95.64 -0.35
C PRO A 525 -2.14 94.31 0.12
N PRO A 526 -1.27 93.57 -0.64
CA PRO A 526 -0.75 93.74 -2.00
C PRO A 526 -0.94 92.54 -2.96
N ARG A 527 -0.77 92.80 -4.26
CA ARG A 527 -0.54 91.78 -5.30
C ARG A 527 0.73 92.14 -6.05
N GLY A 528 1.58 91.15 -6.29
CA GLY A 528 2.36 91.13 -7.51
C GLY A 528 3.68 90.37 -7.50
N LEU A 529 3.60 89.12 -7.99
CA LEU A 529 4.55 88.45 -8.91
C LEU A 529 5.85 87.88 -8.29
N ALA A 530 6.45 86.77 -8.76
CA ALA A 530 6.34 86.11 -10.06
C ALA A 530 6.79 84.63 -10.04
N ALA A 531 6.28 83.89 -11.05
CA ALA A 531 6.94 82.87 -11.88
C ALA A 531 7.46 81.58 -11.21
N THR A 532 7.10 80.39 -11.70
CA THR A 532 7.62 79.76 -12.95
C THR A 532 6.74 78.52 -13.26
N GLY A 533 6.39 78.16 -14.50
CA GLY A 533 7.25 77.48 -15.49
C GLY A 533 7.66 76.10 -14.95
N GLY A 534 7.25 74.94 -15.46
CA GLY A 534 7.29 74.46 -16.84
C GLY A 534 8.16 73.19 -16.87
N GLU A 535 7.54 72.06 -17.26
CA GLU A 535 8.13 70.82 -17.81
C GLU A 535 9.03 69.85 -16.98
N LEU A 536 8.90 68.57 -17.40
CA LEU A 536 9.43 67.25 -16.95
C LEU A 536 10.96 67.06 -17.26
N PRO A 537 11.62 65.85 -17.18
CA PRO A 537 11.36 64.54 -16.54
C PRO A 537 12.61 63.88 -15.83
N THR A 538 12.43 62.62 -15.33
CA THR A 538 13.40 61.54 -15.01
C THR A 538 14.14 61.62 -13.65
N THR A 539 14.31 60.58 -12.82
CA THR A 539 14.59 59.13 -13.00
C THR A 539 14.25 58.30 -11.73
N ALA A 540 13.96 57.00 -11.93
CA ALA A 540 14.31 55.78 -11.11
C ALA A 540 13.85 55.65 -9.63
N LEU A 541 13.44 54.50 -9.06
CA LEU A 541 13.42 53.08 -9.43
C LEU A 541 12.49 52.33 -8.41
N LEU A 542 11.81 51.26 -8.87
CA LEU A 542 11.26 50.10 -8.12
C LEU A 542 10.10 50.36 -7.14
N THR A 543 9.03 49.56 -7.02
CA THR A 543 8.65 48.20 -7.46
C THR A 543 7.11 48.14 -7.36
N GLY A 544 6.42 47.35 -8.19
CA GLY A 544 4.96 47.20 -8.03
C GLY A 544 4.29 46.39 -9.14
N LEU A 545 4.46 45.08 -9.08
CA LEU A 545 3.74 44.08 -9.87
C LEU A 545 2.24 44.15 -9.55
N PHE A 546 1.38 44.22 -10.58
CA PHE A 546 -0.07 44.06 -10.40
C PHE A 546 -0.75 43.35 -11.60
N LEU A 547 -1.38 42.21 -11.27
CA LEU A 547 -2.64 41.60 -11.77
C LEU A 547 -2.85 41.28 -13.27
N ALA A 548 -3.27 40.03 -13.53
CA ALA A 548 -4.67 39.74 -13.92
C ALA A 548 -5.05 38.24 -13.90
N LEU A 549 -6.02 37.92 -13.04
CA LEU A 549 -7.19 37.02 -13.17
C LEU A 549 -7.14 35.59 -13.76
N ALA A 550 -7.46 34.65 -12.86
CA ALA A 550 -8.68 33.83 -12.78
C ALA A 550 -8.87 32.57 -13.66
N GLY A 551 -9.17 31.46 -12.97
CA GLY A 551 -9.81 30.27 -13.55
C GLY A 551 -9.75 29.00 -12.69
N THR A 552 -10.42 28.97 -11.53
CA THR A 552 -10.64 27.75 -10.72
C THR A 552 -11.92 27.01 -11.16
N VAL A 553 -11.90 25.68 -11.32
CA VAL A 553 -13.01 24.77 -10.90
C VAL A 553 -12.46 23.37 -10.55
N LEU A 554 -12.67 22.98 -9.29
CA LEU A 554 -12.62 21.62 -8.73
C LEU A 554 -13.87 20.82 -9.15
N VAL A 555 -13.72 19.55 -9.53
CA VAL A 555 -14.77 18.53 -9.30
C VAL A 555 -14.14 17.23 -8.80
N ARG A 556 -14.38 17.00 -7.50
CA ARG A 556 -14.43 15.67 -6.86
C ARG A 556 -15.38 14.74 -7.61
N ARG A 557 -14.99 13.48 -7.84
CA ARG A 557 -15.93 12.36 -7.65
C ARG A 557 -15.21 11.08 -7.24
N ARG A 558 -15.68 10.52 -6.12
CA ARG A 558 -15.25 9.30 -5.44
C ARG A 558 -16.30 8.20 -5.69
N ARG A 559 -15.86 6.93 -5.66
CA ARG A 559 -16.60 5.65 -5.51
C ARG A 559 -17.25 5.09 -6.81
N ALA A 560 -17.26 3.79 -7.13
CA ALA A 560 -17.39 2.57 -6.31
C ALA A 560 -17.28 1.28 -7.17
N HIS A 561 -16.84 0.17 -6.55
CA HIS A 561 -17.18 -1.26 -6.75
C HIS A 561 -17.14 -1.90 -8.16
N SER A 562 -16.24 -2.87 -8.36
CA SER A 562 -16.50 -4.31 -8.14
C SER A 562 -15.18 -5.04 -7.93
#